data_AF-A0A832NFJ6-F1
#
_entry.id   AF-A0A832NFJ6-F1
#
_cell.length_a   1.000
_cell.length_b   1.000
_cell.length_c   1.000
_cell.angle_alpha   90.00
_cell.angle_beta   90.00
_cell.angle_gamma   90.00
#
_symmetry.space_group_name_H-M   'P 1'
#
loop_
_entity.id
_entity.type
_entity.pdbx_description
1 polymer ?
#
loop_
_entity_poly.entity_id
_entity_poly.type
_entity_poly.pdbx_seq_one_letter_code
_entity_poly.pdbx_strand_id
1 'polypeptide(L)'
;MSREEEGADVGAEEEEVVVDAIETPRGRVPEFDSTFKALERITARLLEQDEKIEALAKRVASRHEQLESAELKELLSNLREEISRLESRLATMEEILAEINERLSILDYMADIVERYVKFERD
;
A
#
# COMPACT_ATOMS: atom_id res chain seq x y z
N MET A 1 -18.51 -3.70 -10.38
CA MET A 1 -17.27 -4.39 -10.82
C MET A 1 -17.02 -5.49 -9.80
N SER A 2 -17.43 -6.70 -10.15
CA SER A 2 -17.45 -7.85 -9.27
C SER A 2 -16.12 -8.59 -9.36
N ARG A 3 -15.45 -8.81 -8.22
CA ARG A 3 -15.08 -10.15 -7.74
C ARG A 3 -14.48 -10.04 -6.34
N GLU A 4 -15.28 -10.43 -5.37
CA GLU A 4 -14.82 -11.07 -4.15
C GLU A 4 -14.10 -12.37 -4.56
N GLU A 5 -12.84 -12.53 -4.15
CA GLU A 5 -12.27 -13.85 -3.84
C GLU A 5 -11.48 -13.63 -2.55
N GLU A 6 -12.19 -13.64 -1.42
CA GLU A 6 -12.24 -14.81 -0.54
C GLU A 6 -10.83 -15.29 -0.23
N GLY A 7 -10.28 -14.74 0.86
CA GLY A 7 -9.20 -15.38 1.59
C GLY A 7 -9.74 -16.67 2.17
N ALA A 8 -9.80 -17.70 1.33
CA ALA A 8 -10.08 -19.05 1.76
C ALA A 8 -8.90 -19.52 2.60
N ASP A 9 -9.13 -19.48 3.91
CA ASP A 9 -8.76 -20.50 4.88
C ASP A 9 -8.08 -21.73 4.26
N VAL A 10 -6.81 -21.93 4.58
CA VAL A 10 -6.16 -23.23 4.42
C VAL A 10 -5.32 -23.49 5.66
N GLY A 11 -6.00 -23.69 6.79
CA GLY A 11 -5.56 -24.70 7.74
C GLY A 11 -5.60 -26.06 7.04
N ALA A 12 -4.59 -26.36 6.21
CA ALA A 12 -4.38 -27.72 5.75
C ALA A 12 -4.07 -28.53 7.00
N GLU A 13 -5.02 -29.36 7.43
CA GLU A 13 -4.72 -30.41 8.39
C GLU A 13 -3.54 -31.20 7.83
N GLU A 14 -2.37 -31.07 8.47
CA GLU A 14 -1.18 -31.84 8.11
C GLU A 14 -1.50 -33.31 8.38
N GLU A 15 -2.05 -33.99 7.38
CA GLU A 15 -2.36 -35.40 7.48
C GLU A 15 -1.04 -36.14 7.75
N GLU A 16 -0.91 -36.68 8.96
CA GLU A 16 0.30 -37.30 9.46
C GLU A 16 0.66 -38.52 8.59
N VAL A 17 1.90 -38.58 8.11
CA VAL A 17 2.37 -39.71 7.31
C VAL A 17 2.73 -40.85 8.24
N VAL A 18 1.77 -41.75 8.47
CA VAL A 18 1.96 -42.94 9.30
C VAL A 18 2.65 -44.05 8.50
N VAL A 19 3.67 -44.66 9.12
CA VAL A 19 4.37 -45.83 8.60
C VAL A 19 4.19 -46.98 9.59
N ASP A 20 3.57 -48.06 9.12
CA ASP A 20 3.38 -49.28 9.90
C ASP A 20 4.70 -50.03 10.05
N ALA A 21 4.81 -50.82 11.12
CA ALA A 21 6.01 -51.57 11.42
C ALA A 21 5.69 -53.01 11.80
N ILE A 22 6.43 -53.94 11.21
CA ILE A 22 6.34 -55.38 11.43
C ILE A 22 7.42 -55.86 12.40
N GLU A 23 7.12 -56.90 13.18
CA GLU A 23 8.10 -57.54 14.05
C GLU A 23 8.88 -58.61 13.30
N THR A 24 10.21 -58.58 13.46
CA THR A 24 11.12 -59.59 12.92
C THR A 24 11.97 -60.18 14.04
N PRO A 25 12.62 -61.34 13.83
CA PRO A 25 13.55 -61.90 14.82
C PRO A 25 14.72 -60.98 15.18
N ARG A 26 14.97 -59.92 14.39
CA ARG A 26 16.02 -58.92 14.60
C ARG A 26 15.49 -57.60 15.17
N GLY A 27 14.19 -57.51 15.48
CA GLY A 27 13.53 -56.31 15.99
C GLY A 27 12.40 -55.80 15.09
N ARG A 28 11.85 -54.64 15.45
CA ARG A 28 10.76 -53.99 14.72
C ARG A 28 11.31 -53.24 13.51
N VAL A 29 10.75 -53.46 12.32
CA VAL A 29 11.16 -52.80 11.06
C VAL A 29 9.95 -52.22 10.33
N PRO A 30 10.11 -51.14 9.56
CA PRO A 30 9.02 -50.58 8.77
C PRO A 30 8.46 -51.58 7.75
N GLU A 31 7.15 -51.58 7.58
CA GLU A 31 6.48 -52.36 6.54
C GLU A 31 6.70 -51.69 5.18
N PHE A 32 7.19 -52.45 4.21
CA PHE A 32 7.55 -51.94 2.88
C PHE A 32 6.36 -51.29 2.15
N ASP A 33 5.19 -51.91 2.18
CA ASP A 33 4.01 -51.35 1.50
C ASP A 33 3.52 -50.06 2.18
N SER A 34 3.67 -49.96 3.50
CA SER A 34 3.33 -48.76 4.27
C SER A 34 4.33 -47.62 4.00
N THR A 35 5.63 -47.91 3.95
CA THR A 35 6.65 -46.92 3.56
C THR A 35 6.49 -46.47 2.11
N PHE A 36 6.14 -47.36 1.20
CA PHE A 36 5.90 -47.03 -0.20
C PHE A 36 4.71 -46.08 -0.37
N LYS A 37 3.57 -46.36 0.28
CA LYS A 37 2.40 -45.47 0.28
C LYS A 37 2.69 -44.12 0.93
N ALA A 38 3.46 -44.12 2.03
CA ALA A 38 3.91 -42.90 2.67
C ALA A 38 4.73 -42.02 1.72
N LEU A 39 5.66 -42.63 0.97
CA LEU A 39 6.45 -41.93 -0.04
C LEU A 39 5.58 -41.36 -1.16
N GLU A 40 4.63 -42.14 -1.71
CA GLU A 40 3.71 -41.65 -2.74
C GLU A 40 2.94 -40.40 -2.29
N ARG A 41 2.44 -40.38 -1.06
CA ARG A 41 1.75 -39.20 -0.50
C ARG A 41 2.68 -38.00 -0.37
N ILE A 42 3.90 -38.21 0.11
CA ILE A 42 4.90 -37.15 0.23
C ILE A 42 5.22 -36.59 -1.16
N THR A 43 5.43 -37.45 -2.16
CA THR A 43 5.72 -37.00 -3.52
C THR A 43 4.56 -36.20 -4.11
N ALA A 44 3.32 -36.63 -3.92
CA ALA A 44 2.15 -35.89 -4.38
C ALA A 44 2.05 -34.50 -3.72
N ARG A 45 2.30 -34.40 -2.41
CA ARG A 45 2.31 -33.12 -1.68
C ARG A 45 3.42 -32.19 -2.17
N LEU A 46 4.62 -32.71 -2.42
CA LEU A 46 5.72 -31.91 -2.94
C LEU A 46 5.38 -31.34 -4.31
N LEU A 47 4.78 -32.14 -5.21
CA LEU A 47 4.33 -31.67 -6.52
C LEU A 47 3.27 -30.57 -6.40
N GLU A 48 2.29 -30.74 -5.51
CA GLU A 48 1.26 -29.71 -5.27
C GLU A 48 1.87 -28.42 -4.71
N GLN A 49 2.85 -28.53 -3.81
CA GLN A 49 3.58 -27.38 -3.27
C GLN A 49 4.41 -26.67 -4.34
N ASP A 50 5.07 -27.41 -5.22
CA ASP A 50 5.84 -26.85 -6.34
C ASP A 50 4.92 -26.05 -7.28
N GLU A 51 3.74 -26.59 -7.62
CA GLU A 51 2.74 -25.88 -8.44
C GLU A 51 2.25 -24.58 -7.75
N LYS A 52 2.00 -24.64 -6.44
CA LYS A 52 1.61 -23.47 -5.64
C LYS A 52 2.71 -22.42 -5.62
N ILE A 53 3.96 -22.83 -5.44
CA ILE A 53 5.13 -21.93 -5.45
C ILE A 53 5.28 -21.28 -6.82
N GLU A 54 5.16 -22.03 -7.91
CA GLU A 54 5.24 -21.49 -9.27
C GLU A 54 4.13 -20.46 -9.53
N ALA A 55 2.90 -20.75 -9.11
CA ALA A 55 1.78 -19.82 -9.23
C ALA A 55 1.98 -18.54 -8.41
N LEU A 56 2.59 -18.63 -7.23
CA LEU A 56 2.95 -17.47 -6.41
C LEU A 56 4.08 -16.66 -7.06
N ALA A 57 5.12 -17.31 -7.59
CA ALA A 57 6.22 -16.66 -8.27
C ALA A 57 5.74 -15.83 -9.47
N LYS A 58 4.83 -16.39 -10.29
CA LYS A 58 4.20 -15.67 -11.41
C LYS A 58 3.41 -14.45 -10.94
N ARG A 59 2.62 -14.59 -9.86
CA ARG A 59 1.86 -13.47 -9.27
C ARG A 59 2.79 -12.36 -8.75
N VAL A 60 3.89 -12.72 -8.10
CA VAL A 60 4.87 -11.76 -7.59
C VAL A 60 5.55 -11.02 -8.75
N ALA A 61 5.98 -11.74 -9.79
CA ALA A 61 6.60 -11.14 -10.97
C ALA A 61 5.65 -10.13 -11.66
N SER A 62 4.40 -10.52 -11.90
CA SER A 62 3.41 -9.63 -12.51
C SER A 62 3.14 -8.37 -11.66
N ARG A 63 3.03 -8.50 -10.33
CA ARG A 63 2.88 -7.34 -9.44
C ARG A 63 4.13 -6.45 -9.44
N HIS A 64 5.32 -7.04 -9.52
CA HIS A 64 6.56 -6.28 -9.58
C HIS A 64 6.63 -5.44 -10.86
N GLU A 65 6.31 -6.01 -12.02
CA GLU A 65 6.23 -5.27 -13.29
C GLU A 65 5.20 -4.14 -13.24
N GLN A 66 4.04 -4.37 -12.63
CA GLN A 66 3.02 -3.33 -12.45
C GLN A 66 3.55 -2.16 -11.60
N LEU A 67 4.25 -2.45 -10.50
CA LEU A 67 4.83 -1.42 -9.63
C LEU A 67 6.00 -0.69 -10.27
N GLU A 68 6.81 -1.39 -11.06
CA GLU A 68 7.93 -0.83 -11.81
C GLU A 68 7.49 -0.12 -13.09
N SER A 69 6.20 -0.15 -13.43
CA SER A 69 5.69 0.49 -14.63
C SER A 69 6.09 1.97 -14.67
N ALA A 70 6.68 2.35 -15.81
CA ALA A 70 7.10 3.73 -16.05
C ALA A 70 5.93 4.71 -15.90
N GLU A 71 4.72 4.28 -16.23
CA GLU A 71 3.48 5.05 -16.10
C GLU A 71 3.21 5.49 -14.66
N LEU A 72 3.36 4.59 -13.67
CA LEU A 72 3.16 4.96 -12.25
C LEU A 72 4.23 5.95 -11.77
N LYS A 73 5.48 5.76 -12.19
CA LYS A 73 6.58 6.66 -11.84
C LYS A 73 6.40 8.05 -12.47
N GLU A 74 5.99 8.08 -13.74
CA GLU A 74 5.72 9.32 -14.47
C GLU A 74 4.52 10.05 -13.86
N LEU A 75 3.43 9.34 -13.54
CA LEU A 75 2.27 9.92 -12.86
C LEU A 75 2.67 10.56 -11.52
N LEU A 76 3.47 9.87 -10.70
CA LEU A 76 3.96 10.41 -9.44
C LEU A 76 4.85 11.65 -9.64
N SER A 77 5.69 11.67 -10.67
CA SER A 77 6.52 12.83 -11.00
C SER A 77 5.66 14.03 -11.40
N ASN A 78 4.69 13.83 -12.27
CA ASN A 78 3.78 14.87 -12.74
C ASN A 78 2.97 15.46 -11.58
N LEU A 79 2.44 14.61 -10.69
CA LEU A 79 1.72 15.08 -9.50
C LEU A 79 2.61 15.90 -8.57
N ARG A 80 3.88 15.51 -8.39
CA ARG A 80 4.83 16.30 -7.58
C ARG A 80 5.07 17.68 -8.20
N GLU A 81 5.29 17.75 -9.51
CA GLU A 81 5.46 19.04 -10.19
C GLU A 81 4.22 19.93 -10.08
N GLU A 82 3.02 19.35 -10.21
CA GLU A 82 1.77 20.08 -10.07
C GLU A 82 1.60 20.63 -8.64
N ILE A 83 1.91 19.83 -7.61
CA ILE A 83 1.88 20.27 -6.22
C ILE A 83 2.85 21.45 -6.01
N SER A 84 4.10 21.35 -6.48
CA SER A 84 5.07 22.45 -6.32
C SER A 84 4.64 23.73 -7.03
N ARG A 85 3.95 23.63 -8.18
CA ARG A 85 3.35 24.79 -8.85
C ARG A 85 2.23 25.41 -8.03
N LEU A 86 1.37 24.58 -7.44
CA LEU A 86 0.28 25.06 -6.58
C LEU A 86 0.82 25.73 -5.31
N GLU A 87 1.83 25.16 -4.66
CA GLU A 87 2.51 25.73 -3.50
C GLU A 87 3.10 27.11 -3.83
N SER A 88 3.78 27.24 -4.97
CA SER A 88 4.33 28.52 -5.42
C SER A 88 3.24 29.56 -5.64
N ARG A 89 2.12 29.15 -6.25
CA ARG A 89 0.99 30.05 -6.51
C ARG A 89 0.32 30.48 -5.21
N LEU A 90 0.21 29.59 -4.23
CA LEU A 90 -0.31 29.89 -2.90
C LEU A 90 0.55 30.95 -2.21
N ALA A 91 1.88 30.78 -2.21
CA ALA A 91 2.81 31.74 -1.61
C ALA A 91 2.67 33.15 -2.22
N THR A 92 2.55 33.24 -3.55
CA THR A 92 2.30 34.53 -4.22
C THR A 92 0.96 35.15 -3.79
N MET A 93 -0.09 34.34 -3.63
CA MET A 93 -1.39 34.84 -3.17
C MET A 93 -1.33 35.32 -1.72
N GLU A 94 -0.56 34.66 -0.86
CA GLU A 94 -0.34 35.09 0.53
C GLU A 94 0.38 36.44 0.59
N GLU A 95 1.40 36.66 -0.23
CA GLU A 95 2.10 37.95 -0.34
C GLU A 95 1.14 39.06 -0.79
N ILE A 96 0.33 38.82 -1.82
CA ILE A 96 -0.67 39.78 -2.31
C ILE A 96 -1.69 40.11 -1.21
N LEU A 97 -2.17 39.11 -0.47
CA LEU A 97 -3.11 39.33 0.62
C LEU A 97 -2.48 40.15 1.77
N ALA A 98 -1.22 39.92 2.08
CA ALA A 98 -0.49 40.71 3.07
C ALA A 98 -0.40 42.19 2.64
N GLU A 99 -0.07 42.45 1.38
CA GLU A 99 -0.01 43.82 0.85
C GLU A 99 -1.39 44.51 0.88
N ILE A 100 -2.46 43.80 0.51
CA ILE A 100 -3.82 44.33 0.59
C ILE A 100 -4.18 44.70 2.03
N ASN A 101 -3.87 43.83 2.99
CA ASN A 101 -4.15 44.09 4.41
C ASN A 101 -3.40 45.32 4.93
N GLU A 102 -2.14 45.50 4.53
CA GLU A 102 -1.37 46.70 4.91
C GLU A 102 -2.02 47.97 4.36
N ARG A 103 -2.43 47.96 3.08
CA ARG A 103 -3.13 49.10 2.46
C ARG A 103 -4.47 49.41 3.12
N LEU A 104 -5.23 48.39 3.51
CA LEU A 104 -6.49 48.57 4.25
C LEU A 104 -6.25 49.21 5.61
N SER A 105 -5.22 48.78 6.35
CA SER A 105 -4.84 49.38 7.63
C SER A 105 -4.50 50.87 7.50
N ILE A 106 -3.78 51.25 6.43
CA ILE A 106 -3.48 52.66 6.15
C ILE A 106 -4.77 53.45 5.84
N LEU A 107 -5.69 52.88 5.05
CA LEU A 107 -6.96 53.52 4.73
C LEU A 107 -7.82 53.73 5.97
N ASP A 108 -7.90 52.74 6.85
CA ASP A 108 -8.63 52.85 8.13
C ASP A 108 -8.03 53.97 8.99
N TYR A 109 -6.70 54.04 9.10
CA TYR A 109 -6.02 55.12 9.82
C TYR A 109 -6.31 56.51 9.23
N MET A 110 -6.33 56.63 7.90
CA MET A 110 -6.68 57.89 7.25
C MET A 110 -8.14 58.28 7.48
N ALA A 111 -9.06 57.31 7.43
CA ALA A 111 -10.47 57.54 7.71
C ALA A 111 -10.68 58.07 9.13
N ASP A 112 -9.99 57.49 10.12
CA ASP A 112 -9.99 57.97 11.51
C ASP A 112 -9.51 59.42 11.64
N ILE A 113 -8.44 59.79 10.93
CA ILE A 113 -7.93 61.18 10.93
C ILE A 113 -8.97 62.13 10.37
N VAL A 114 -9.57 61.79 9.22
CA VAL A 114 -10.58 62.62 8.57
C VAL A 114 -11.80 62.78 9.47
N GLU A 115 -12.26 61.70 10.11
CA GLU A 115 -13.39 61.76 11.04
C GLU A 115 -13.10 62.71 12.22
N ARG A 116 -11.90 62.64 12.80
CA ARG A 116 -11.48 63.56 13.88
C ARG A 116 -11.44 65.01 13.42
N TYR A 117 -10.91 65.27 12.23
CA TYR A 117 -10.83 66.61 11.67
C TYR A 117 -12.23 67.21 11.44
N VAL A 118 -13.14 66.44 10.84
CA VAL A 118 -14.52 66.88 10.58
C VAL A 118 -15.29 67.14 11.88
N LYS A 119 -15.05 66.36 12.95
CA LYS A 119 -15.63 66.63 14.27
C LYS A 119 -15.11 67.94 14.85
N PHE A 120 -13.80 68.20 14.76
CA PHE A 120 -13.20 69.44 15.27
C PHE A 120 -13.69 70.71 14.56
N GLU A 121 -13.97 70.67 13.26
CA GLU A 121 -14.53 71.83 12.54
C GLU A 121 -16.01 72.11 12.86
N ARG A 122 -16.72 71.18 13.50
CA ARG A 122 -18.16 71.30 13.80
C ARG A 122 -18.48 71.76 15.23
N ASP A 123 -17.49 71.74 16.13
CA ASP A 123 -17.58 72.23 17.51
C ASP A 123 -17.09 73.68 17.63
#